data_AF-A0A3M1Q0R6-F1
#
_entry.id   AF-A0A3M1Q0R6-F1
#
_cell.length_a   1.000
_cell.length_b   1.000
_cell.length_c   1.000
_cell.angle_alpha   90.00
_cell.angle_beta   90.00
_cell.angle_gamma   90.00
#
_symmetry.space_group_name_H-M   'P 1'
#
loop_
_entity.id
_entity.type
_entity.pdbx_description
1 polymer ?
#
loop_
_entity_poly.entity_id
_entity_poly.type
_entity_poly.pdbx_seq_one_letter_code
_entity_poly.pdbx_strand_id
1 'polypeptide(L)'
;MSAAPQCASALAHEVVRGAIDPVAVVDAALERIARHAALNAVVSVVPGHARREALRVRRERRGPLAGVPVLVKDTICTRPGRTTCCSRMLAGWRAPYEATAVTRLRAAGAVIVGKTTCDEFGLGSSTETAWQGPARHPLDPERVPGGSSGGSAAAVAAGLVPLALGSDTGGSVRQPAAFCGIVGFKPAWGSVPR
;
A
#
# COMPACT_ATOMS: atom_id res chain seq x y z
N MET A 1 -18.29 -6.49 15.97
CA MET A 1 -17.41 -6.70 14.80
C MET A 1 -15.99 -6.48 15.26
N SER A 2 -15.23 -7.55 15.52
CA SER A 2 -13.86 -7.45 16.04
C SER A 2 -13.01 -6.63 15.08
N ALA A 3 -12.45 -5.52 15.54
CA ALA A 3 -11.52 -4.73 14.77
C ALA A 3 -10.31 -5.63 14.46
N ALA A 4 -10.15 -6.02 13.19
CA ALA A 4 -9.01 -6.82 12.80
C ALA A 4 -7.71 -6.15 13.31
N PRO A 5 -6.76 -6.92 13.87
CA PRO A 5 -5.54 -6.34 14.42
C PRO A 5 -4.85 -5.46 13.38
N GLN A 6 -4.52 -4.22 13.76
CA GLN A 6 -3.84 -3.24 12.88
C GLN A 6 -2.37 -3.59 12.64
N CYS A 7 -1.82 -4.55 13.38
CA CYS A 7 -0.45 -5.04 13.20
C CYS A 7 -0.41 -6.18 12.18
N ALA A 8 0.44 -6.04 11.15
CA ALA A 8 0.55 -7.02 10.06
C ALA A 8 0.92 -8.43 10.54
N SER A 9 1.87 -8.57 11.48
CA SER A 9 2.31 -9.88 11.98
C SER A 9 1.24 -10.57 12.82
N ALA A 10 0.54 -9.82 13.67
CA ALA A 10 -0.59 -10.33 14.44
C ALA A 10 -1.70 -10.83 13.50
N LEU A 11 -2.07 -10.03 12.50
CA LEU A 11 -3.06 -10.41 11.51
C LEU A 11 -2.67 -11.68 10.75
N ALA A 12 -1.42 -11.77 10.26
CA ALA A 12 -0.93 -12.95 9.56
C ALA A 12 -1.03 -14.20 10.44
N HIS A 13 -0.66 -14.08 11.72
CA HIS A 13 -0.72 -15.18 12.68
C HIS A 13 -2.18 -15.62 12.95
N GLU A 14 -3.14 -14.69 13.04
CA GLU A 14 -4.57 -15.00 13.14
C GLU A 14 -5.10 -15.75 11.91
N VAL A 15 -4.67 -15.35 10.71
CA VAL A 15 -5.06 -15.99 9.45
C VAL A 15 -4.49 -17.40 9.34
N VAL A 16 -3.20 -17.58 9.67
CA VAL A 16 -2.52 -18.88 9.63
C VAL A 16 -3.23 -19.89 10.51
N ARG A 17 -3.62 -19.51 11.74
CA ARG A 17 -4.22 -20.46 12.69
C ARG A 17 -5.72 -20.71 12.54
N GLY A 18 -6.38 -20.15 11.54
CA GLY A 18 -7.81 -20.42 11.33
C GLY A 18 -8.75 -19.32 11.83
N ALA A 19 -8.30 -18.46 12.75
CA ALA A 19 -9.16 -17.60 13.57
C ALA A 19 -9.80 -16.45 12.78
N ILE A 20 -9.09 -15.93 11.78
CA ILE A 20 -9.60 -14.87 10.89
C ILE A 20 -9.60 -15.37 9.45
N ASP A 21 -10.63 -14.98 8.71
CA ASP A 21 -10.74 -15.23 7.28
C ASP A 21 -10.01 -14.12 6.48
N PRO A 22 -9.00 -14.45 5.65
CA PRO A 22 -8.27 -13.45 4.87
C PRO A 22 -9.13 -12.72 3.84
N VAL A 23 -10.25 -13.31 3.38
CA VAL A 23 -11.17 -12.60 2.47
C VAL A 23 -11.88 -11.48 3.22
N ALA A 24 -12.42 -11.76 4.42
CA ALA A 24 -13.03 -10.74 5.26
C ALA A 24 -12.06 -9.60 5.62
N VAL A 25 -10.79 -9.92 5.86
CA VAL A 25 -9.74 -8.91 6.08
C VAL A 25 -9.57 -7.98 4.89
N VAL A 26 -9.47 -8.55 3.69
CA VAL A 26 -9.23 -7.81 2.44
C VAL A 26 -10.45 -6.97 2.06
N ASP A 27 -11.65 -7.53 2.19
CA ASP A 27 -12.90 -6.82 1.93
C ASP A 27 -13.04 -5.64 2.90
N ALA A 28 -12.75 -5.83 4.20
CA ALA A 28 -12.76 -4.75 5.17
C ALA A 28 -11.71 -3.65 4.88
N ALA A 29 -10.54 -4.01 4.33
CA ALA A 29 -9.54 -3.02 3.90
C ALA A 29 -10.01 -2.20 2.70
N LEU A 30 -10.62 -2.84 1.70
CA LEU A 30 -11.20 -2.16 0.54
C LEU A 30 -12.34 -1.22 0.95
N GLU A 31 -13.19 -1.63 1.89
CA GLU A 31 -14.23 -0.78 2.48
C GLU A 31 -13.63 0.44 3.21
N ARG A 32 -12.58 0.25 4.02
CA ARG A 32 -11.89 1.37 4.68
C ARG A 32 -11.32 2.34 3.65
N ILE A 33 -10.68 1.85 2.60
CA ILE A 33 -10.16 2.68 1.50
C ILE A 33 -11.29 3.50 0.86
N ALA A 34 -12.42 2.86 0.54
CA ALA A 34 -13.56 3.56 -0.05
C ALA A 34 -14.15 4.64 0.86
N ARG A 35 -14.31 4.34 2.16
CA ARG A 35 -14.83 5.30 3.16
C ARG A 35 -13.91 6.51 3.37
N HIS A 36 -12.62 6.38 3.12
CA HIS A 36 -11.63 7.44 3.29
C HIS A 36 -11.12 8.01 1.96
N ALA A 37 -11.95 7.96 0.90
CA ALA A 37 -11.59 8.47 -0.43
C ALA A 37 -11.13 9.95 -0.40
N ALA A 38 -11.66 10.76 0.53
CA ALA A 38 -11.27 12.15 0.71
C ALA A 38 -9.78 12.36 1.10
N LEU A 39 -9.11 11.35 1.66
CA LEU A 39 -7.66 11.39 1.91
C LEU A 39 -6.85 11.33 0.62
N ASN A 40 -7.44 10.80 -0.45
CA ASN A 40 -6.79 10.60 -1.75
C ASN A 40 -5.41 9.90 -1.64
N ALA A 41 -5.28 8.97 -0.69
CA ALA A 41 -4.04 8.23 -0.43
C ALA A 41 -3.82 7.06 -1.41
N VAL A 42 -4.86 6.65 -2.14
CA VAL A 42 -4.90 5.48 -3.01
C VAL A 42 -5.39 5.89 -4.40
N VAL A 43 -4.54 5.76 -5.43
CA VAL A 43 -4.89 6.13 -6.81
C VAL A 43 -5.70 5.06 -7.53
N SER A 44 -5.55 3.79 -7.15
CA SER A 44 -6.35 2.71 -7.72
C SER A 44 -6.40 1.50 -6.80
N VAL A 45 -7.51 0.76 -6.86
CA VAL A 45 -7.71 -0.52 -6.17
C VAL A 45 -7.85 -1.66 -7.17
N VAL A 46 -7.57 -2.89 -6.73
CA VAL A 46 -7.66 -4.11 -7.56
C VAL A 46 -8.53 -5.19 -6.92
N PRO A 47 -9.82 -4.90 -6.59
CA PRO A 47 -10.64 -5.73 -5.71
C PRO A 47 -10.79 -7.17 -6.20
N GLY A 48 -11.06 -7.37 -7.50
CA GLY A 48 -11.19 -8.71 -8.06
C GLY A 48 -9.90 -9.54 -7.99
N HIS A 49 -8.74 -8.92 -8.17
CA HIS A 49 -7.45 -9.59 -8.00
C HIS A 49 -7.16 -9.87 -6.53
N ALA A 50 -7.35 -8.87 -5.66
CA ALA A 50 -7.14 -8.98 -4.22
C ALA A 50 -7.97 -10.11 -3.60
N ARG A 51 -9.26 -10.22 -3.98
CA ARG A 51 -10.15 -11.28 -3.49
C ARG A 51 -9.73 -12.67 -3.97
N ARG A 52 -9.23 -12.81 -5.19
CA ARG A 52 -8.67 -14.09 -5.68
C ARG A 52 -7.42 -14.50 -4.89
N GLU A 53 -6.52 -13.56 -4.63
CA GLU A 53 -5.34 -13.83 -3.79
C GLU A 53 -5.74 -14.18 -2.36
N ALA A 54 -6.73 -13.50 -1.78
CA ALA A 54 -7.24 -13.80 -0.45
C ALA A 54 -7.85 -15.22 -0.37
N LEU A 55 -8.58 -15.65 -1.40
CA LEU A 55 -9.10 -17.02 -1.51
C LEU A 55 -7.98 -18.06 -1.62
N ARG A 56 -6.91 -17.75 -2.36
CA ARG A 56 -5.70 -18.59 -2.40
C ARG A 56 -5.08 -18.71 -1.01
N VAL A 57 -4.87 -17.59 -0.32
CA VAL A 57 -4.37 -17.57 1.06
C VAL A 57 -5.28 -18.33 2.01
N ARG A 58 -6.61 -18.23 1.89
CA ARG A 58 -7.57 -19.00 2.73
C ARG A 58 -7.33 -20.51 2.64
N ARG A 59 -6.94 -21.00 1.46
CA ARG A 59 -6.64 -22.42 1.25
C ARG A 59 -5.26 -22.80 1.77
N GLU A 60 -4.27 -21.93 1.58
CA GLU A 60 -2.88 -22.21 1.94
C GLU A 60 -2.55 -21.96 3.43
N ARG A 61 -3.19 -20.95 4.05
CA ARG A 61 -2.98 -20.47 5.43
C ARG A 61 -1.52 -20.48 5.90
N ARG A 62 -0.61 -19.99 5.06
CA ARG A 62 0.84 -20.01 5.33
C ARG A 62 1.52 -18.74 4.87
N GLY A 63 2.72 -18.52 5.41
CA GLY A 63 3.59 -17.41 5.08
C GLY A 63 3.54 -16.28 6.13
N PRO A 64 4.62 -15.50 6.26
CA PRO A 64 4.75 -14.50 7.33
C PRO A 64 3.83 -13.29 7.16
N LEU A 65 3.19 -13.13 6.00
CA LEU A 65 2.24 -12.05 5.70
C LEU A 65 0.89 -12.60 5.22
N ALA A 66 0.54 -13.84 5.58
CA ALA A 66 -0.70 -14.50 5.15
C ALA A 66 -1.93 -13.59 5.34
N GLY A 67 -2.53 -13.15 4.23
CA GLY A 67 -3.80 -12.41 4.24
C GLY A 67 -3.66 -10.94 4.61
N VAL A 68 -2.44 -10.45 4.83
CA VAL A 68 -2.16 -9.04 5.13
C VAL A 68 -2.45 -8.20 3.89
N PRO A 69 -3.40 -7.24 3.93
CA PRO A 69 -3.65 -6.34 2.82
C PRO A 69 -2.51 -5.32 2.74
N VAL A 70 -1.96 -5.12 1.53
CA VAL A 70 -0.82 -4.25 1.29
C VAL A 70 -1.11 -3.30 0.14
N LEU A 71 -0.79 -2.03 0.32
CA LEU A 71 -0.75 -1.05 -0.75
C LEU A 71 0.68 -0.87 -1.27
N VAL A 72 0.82 -0.56 -2.55
CA VAL A 72 2.13 -0.41 -3.21
C VAL A 72 2.22 0.96 -3.87
N LYS A 73 3.27 1.74 -3.60
CA LYS A 73 3.49 3.03 -4.26
C LYS A 73 3.39 2.92 -5.77
N ASP A 74 2.75 3.90 -6.40
CA ASP A 74 2.43 3.85 -7.83
C ASP A 74 3.64 3.98 -8.77
N THR A 75 4.85 4.16 -8.21
CA THR A 75 6.12 4.07 -8.95
C THR A 75 6.69 2.64 -9.03
N ILE A 76 6.09 1.67 -8.32
CA ILE A 76 6.58 0.28 -8.23
C ILE A 76 5.69 -0.61 -9.09
N CYS A 77 6.25 -1.28 -10.09
CA CYS A 77 5.48 -2.07 -11.05
C CYS A 77 4.70 -3.23 -10.42
N THR A 78 3.41 -3.30 -10.75
CA THR A 78 2.52 -4.42 -10.40
C THR A 78 1.83 -4.92 -11.67
N ARG A 79 1.75 -6.25 -11.84
CA ARG A 79 0.92 -6.85 -12.90
C ARG A 79 -0.57 -6.51 -12.77
N PRO A 80 -1.19 -6.59 -11.56
CA PRO A 80 -2.56 -6.13 -11.41
C PRO A 80 -2.62 -4.59 -11.47
N GLY A 81 -3.66 -4.07 -12.12
CA GLY A 81 -3.93 -2.63 -12.20
C GLY A 81 -3.11 -1.89 -13.25
N ARG A 82 -2.86 -0.61 -12.97
CA ARG A 82 -1.97 0.28 -13.74
C ARG A 82 -0.82 0.72 -12.82
N THR A 83 0.24 1.25 -13.40
CA THR A 83 1.34 1.88 -12.65
C THR A 83 1.61 3.20 -13.37
N THR A 84 1.15 4.31 -12.79
CA THR A 84 1.14 5.60 -13.47
C THR A 84 2.24 6.54 -12.98
N CYS A 85 2.95 6.17 -11.92
CA CYS A 85 3.86 7.07 -11.21
C CYS A 85 3.20 8.39 -10.80
N CYS A 86 1.87 8.37 -10.59
CA CYS A 86 1.02 9.55 -10.43
C CYS A 86 1.21 10.63 -11.53
N SER A 87 1.57 10.21 -12.73
CA SER A 87 1.78 11.06 -13.91
C SER A 87 0.72 10.82 -14.97
N ARG A 88 0.26 11.89 -15.61
CA ARG A 88 -0.59 11.78 -16.80
C ARG A 88 0.11 11.05 -17.94
N MET A 89 1.45 11.12 -18.02
CA MET A 89 2.26 10.47 -19.05
C MET A 89 2.05 8.95 -19.08
N LEU A 90 1.82 8.33 -17.91
CA LEU A 90 1.63 6.89 -17.76
C LEU A 90 0.20 6.51 -17.37
N ALA A 91 -0.78 7.40 -17.55
CA ALA A 91 -2.17 7.19 -17.12
C ALA A 91 -2.79 5.87 -17.64
N GLY A 92 -2.39 5.42 -18.83
CA GLY A 92 -2.83 4.17 -19.45
C GLY A 92 -1.89 2.97 -19.24
N TRP A 93 -0.73 3.15 -18.61
CA TRP A 93 0.33 2.15 -18.61
C TRP A 93 0.01 0.96 -17.70
N ARG A 94 0.17 -0.24 -18.26
CA ARG A 94 0.05 -1.52 -17.55
C ARG A 94 1.40 -2.22 -17.62
N ALA A 95 1.97 -2.56 -16.46
CA ALA A 95 3.28 -3.18 -16.41
C ALA A 95 3.25 -4.58 -17.03
N PRO A 96 4.14 -4.91 -17.98
CA PRO A 96 4.25 -6.28 -18.51
C PRO A 96 4.98 -7.22 -17.53
N TYR A 97 5.57 -6.68 -16.48
CA TYR A 97 6.29 -7.41 -15.44
C TYR A 97 5.84 -6.97 -14.04
N GLU A 98 6.26 -7.72 -13.02
CA GLU A 98 6.01 -7.43 -11.62
C GLU A 98 7.34 -7.17 -10.92
N ALA A 99 7.42 -6.11 -10.11
CA ALA A 99 8.63 -5.81 -9.36
C ALA A 99 8.95 -6.95 -8.39
N THR A 100 10.23 -7.31 -8.26
CA THR A 100 10.68 -8.43 -7.41
C THR A 100 10.22 -8.30 -5.97
N ALA A 101 10.19 -7.08 -5.41
CA ALA A 101 9.68 -6.83 -4.07
C ALA A 101 8.20 -7.21 -3.92
N VAL A 102 7.37 -6.90 -4.92
CA VAL A 102 5.94 -7.26 -4.94
C VAL A 102 5.77 -8.76 -5.09
N THR A 103 6.54 -9.40 -5.98
CA THR A 103 6.55 -10.86 -6.14
C THR A 103 6.88 -11.55 -4.81
N ARG A 104 7.89 -11.07 -4.08
CA ARG A 104 8.28 -11.60 -2.77
C ARG A 104 7.20 -11.38 -1.70
N LEU A 105 6.53 -10.23 -1.68
CA LEU A 105 5.40 -10.00 -0.78
C LEU A 105 4.25 -10.99 -1.02
N ARG A 106 3.88 -11.22 -2.28
CA ARG A 106 2.82 -12.17 -2.63
C ARG A 106 3.20 -13.62 -2.30
N ALA A 107 4.47 -13.99 -2.49
CA ALA A 107 5.00 -15.28 -2.08
C ALA A 107 4.98 -15.47 -0.54
N ALA A 108 5.15 -14.37 0.21
CA ALA A 108 5.01 -14.35 1.67
C ALA A 108 3.55 -14.39 2.16
N GLY A 109 2.57 -14.40 1.26
CA GLY A 109 1.13 -14.50 1.56
C GLY A 109 0.40 -13.15 1.65
N ALA A 110 1.07 -12.03 1.37
CA ALA A 110 0.45 -10.72 1.36
C ALA A 110 -0.52 -10.56 0.18
N VAL A 111 -1.57 -9.77 0.37
CA VAL A 111 -2.57 -9.47 -0.66
C VAL A 111 -2.44 -8.02 -1.09
N ILE A 112 -2.02 -7.79 -2.35
CA ILE A 112 -1.93 -6.43 -2.90
C ILE A 112 -3.34 -5.93 -3.21
N VAL A 113 -3.76 -4.85 -2.54
CA VAL A 113 -5.12 -4.29 -2.68
C VAL A 113 -5.20 -3.09 -3.61
N GLY A 114 -4.07 -2.44 -3.91
CA GLY A 114 -4.06 -1.26 -4.76
C GLY A 114 -2.73 -0.51 -4.79
N LYS A 115 -2.80 0.71 -5.34
CA LYS A 115 -1.66 1.59 -5.60
C LYS A 115 -1.81 2.89 -4.82
N THR A 116 -0.75 3.36 -4.15
CA THR A 116 -0.82 4.61 -3.39
C THR A 116 -0.38 5.82 -4.20
N THR A 117 -1.00 6.96 -3.88
CA THR A 117 -0.61 8.27 -4.38
C THR A 117 0.82 8.62 -3.99
N CYS A 118 1.53 9.32 -4.87
CA CYS A 118 2.88 9.79 -4.70
C CYS A 118 3.10 11.07 -5.48
N ASP A 119 4.16 11.82 -5.18
CA ASP A 119 4.63 12.85 -6.12
C ASP A 119 4.89 12.25 -7.50
N GLU A 120 4.68 13.04 -8.54
CA GLU A 120 4.86 12.63 -9.93
C GLU A 120 6.31 12.11 -10.13
N PHE A 121 6.45 10.88 -10.64
CA PHE A 121 7.73 10.17 -10.77
C PHE A 121 8.54 10.01 -9.47
N GLY A 122 7.91 10.20 -8.32
CA GLY A 122 8.58 10.17 -7.03
C GLY A 122 9.39 11.44 -6.71
N LEU A 123 9.18 12.53 -7.45
CA LEU A 123 9.94 13.78 -7.36
C LEU A 123 9.16 14.84 -6.57
N GLY A 124 9.30 14.82 -5.26
CA GLY A 124 8.69 15.81 -4.38
C GLY A 124 8.73 15.38 -2.92
N SER A 125 8.21 16.25 -2.04
CA SER A 125 8.25 16.10 -0.58
C SER A 125 6.90 16.40 0.09
N SER A 126 5.82 16.46 -0.68
CA SER A 126 4.47 16.76 -0.18
C SER A 126 3.35 15.93 -0.82
N THR A 127 3.61 15.21 -1.92
CA THR A 127 2.61 14.48 -2.72
C THR A 127 1.63 15.41 -3.47
N GLU A 128 1.86 16.72 -3.48
CA GLU A 128 0.99 17.68 -4.17
C GLU A 128 1.10 17.66 -5.68
N THR A 129 2.23 17.15 -6.21
CA THR A 129 2.47 17.07 -7.65
C THR A 129 1.72 15.94 -8.34
N ALA A 130 1.04 15.07 -7.59
CA ALA A 130 0.27 13.95 -8.13
C ALA A 130 -0.81 14.42 -9.12
N TRP A 131 -0.80 13.90 -10.34
CA TRP A 131 -1.77 14.28 -11.38
C TRP A 131 -3.22 14.00 -10.99
N GLN A 132 -3.47 12.94 -10.22
CA GLN A 132 -4.80 12.58 -9.71
C GLN A 132 -5.27 13.47 -8.54
N GLY A 133 -4.47 14.45 -8.13
CA GLY A 133 -4.69 15.32 -6.99
C GLY A 133 -3.85 14.93 -5.76
N PRO A 134 -3.64 15.86 -4.81
CA PRO A 134 -2.82 15.64 -3.63
C PRO A 134 -3.40 14.59 -2.70
N ALA A 135 -2.55 13.80 -2.06
CA ALA A 135 -2.94 13.07 -0.85
C ALA A 135 -2.96 14.04 0.35
N ARG A 136 -3.88 13.83 1.30
CA ARG A 136 -4.04 14.67 2.49
C ARG A 136 -3.50 14.00 3.74
N HIS A 137 -3.03 14.79 4.69
CA HIS A 137 -2.58 14.28 5.98
C HIS A 137 -3.78 13.71 6.79
N PRO A 138 -3.64 12.52 7.40
CA PRO A 138 -4.78 11.79 7.97
C PRO A 138 -5.35 12.40 9.26
N LEU A 139 -4.58 13.24 9.96
CA LEU A 139 -5.05 13.95 11.17
C LEU A 139 -5.47 15.40 10.91
N ASP A 140 -5.06 15.97 9.77
CA ASP A 140 -5.32 17.38 9.43
C ASP A 140 -5.34 17.53 7.90
N PRO A 141 -6.53 17.54 7.27
CA PRO A 141 -6.66 17.55 5.82
C PRO A 141 -6.08 18.78 5.10
N GLU A 142 -5.76 19.85 5.84
CA GLU A 142 -5.10 21.06 5.33
C GLU A 142 -3.57 20.94 5.30
N ARG A 143 -3.01 19.85 5.83
CA ARG A 143 -1.58 19.56 5.83
C ARG A 143 -1.21 18.48 4.83
N VAL A 144 0.07 18.50 4.44
CA VAL A 144 0.66 17.50 3.55
C VAL A 144 1.04 16.23 4.34
N PRO A 145 0.87 15.03 3.77
CA PRO A 145 1.36 13.78 4.36
C PRO A 145 2.86 13.56 4.14
N GLY A 146 3.57 14.56 3.59
CA GLY A 146 4.94 14.44 3.11
C GLY A 146 5.04 13.81 1.72
N GLY A 147 6.25 13.56 1.25
CA GLY A 147 6.49 12.98 -0.07
C GLY A 147 7.87 12.35 -0.24
N SER A 148 8.08 11.54 -1.27
CA SER A 148 7.10 11.23 -2.32
C SER A 148 6.23 10.02 -2.05
N SER A 149 6.38 9.32 -0.91
CA SER A 149 5.50 8.19 -0.55
C SER A 149 4.36 8.63 0.39
N GLY A 150 3.83 9.85 0.23
CA GLY A 150 2.82 10.42 1.12
C GLY A 150 1.52 9.62 1.17
N GLY A 151 1.04 9.10 0.03
CA GLY A 151 -0.12 8.20 0.02
C GLY A 151 0.13 6.89 0.77
N SER A 152 1.35 6.35 0.70
CA SER A 152 1.72 5.15 1.48
C SER A 152 1.67 5.43 2.98
N ALA A 153 2.23 6.56 3.42
CA ALA A 153 2.23 6.93 4.83
C ALA A 153 0.83 7.27 5.34
N ALA A 154 0.07 8.09 4.61
CA ALA A 154 -1.29 8.47 4.96
C ALA A 154 -2.21 7.24 5.06
N ALA A 155 -2.09 6.27 4.13
CA ALA A 155 -2.93 5.07 4.15
C ALA A 155 -2.65 4.17 5.36
N VAL A 156 -1.38 4.04 5.78
CA VAL A 156 -1.02 3.26 6.98
C VAL A 156 -1.47 4.01 8.24
N ALA A 157 -1.19 5.30 8.34
CA ALA A 157 -1.56 6.13 9.48
C ALA A 157 -3.08 6.23 9.69
N ALA A 158 -3.87 6.27 8.62
CA ALA A 158 -5.34 6.21 8.68
C ALA A 158 -5.90 4.80 8.92
N GLY A 159 -5.06 3.79 9.11
CA GLY A 159 -5.49 2.40 9.35
C GLY A 159 -6.20 1.76 8.15
N LEU A 160 -5.98 2.25 6.92
CA LEU A 160 -6.57 1.65 5.72
C LEU A 160 -5.99 0.25 5.50
N VAL A 161 -4.66 0.15 5.60
CA VAL A 161 -3.88 -1.09 5.56
C VAL A 161 -2.80 -1.08 6.63
N PRO A 162 -2.40 -2.26 7.15
CA PRO A 162 -1.34 -2.37 8.16
C PRO A 162 0.08 -2.20 7.59
N LEU A 163 0.24 -2.27 6.27
CA LEU A 163 1.54 -2.21 5.60
C LEU A 163 1.41 -1.62 4.19
N ALA A 164 2.36 -0.78 3.81
CA ALA A 164 2.49 -0.27 2.44
C ALA A 164 3.97 -0.23 2.00
N LEU A 165 4.21 -0.39 0.70
CA LEU A 165 5.53 -0.14 0.10
C LEU A 165 5.65 1.30 -0.39
N GLY A 166 6.76 1.95 -0.05
CA GLY A 166 7.21 3.22 -0.62
C GLY A 166 8.56 3.09 -1.33
N SER A 167 9.07 4.20 -1.85
CA SER A 167 10.44 4.32 -2.36
C SER A 167 11.10 5.55 -1.75
N ASP A 168 12.38 5.45 -1.39
CA ASP A 168 13.14 6.48 -0.69
C ASP A 168 14.44 6.78 -1.46
N THR A 169 14.44 7.90 -2.19
CA THR A 169 15.61 8.39 -2.93
C THR A 169 16.39 9.41 -2.09
N GLY A 170 15.69 10.35 -1.45
CA GLY A 170 16.28 11.41 -0.62
C GLY A 170 15.60 11.60 0.74
N GLY A 171 14.83 10.61 1.20
CA GLY A 171 13.95 10.74 2.37
C GLY A 171 12.50 10.34 2.09
N SER A 172 12.20 9.90 0.87
CA SER A 172 10.82 9.75 0.40
C SER A 172 10.00 8.62 1.03
N VAL A 173 10.55 7.83 1.96
CA VAL A 173 9.80 6.97 2.90
C VAL A 173 9.86 7.52 4.31
N ARG A 174 11.06 7.94 4.76
CA ARG A 174 11.29 8.40 6.13
C ARG A 174 10.58 9.72 6.45
N GLN A 175 10.58 10.69 5.54
CA GLN A 175 9.93 11.99 5.74
C GLN A 175 8.40 11.87 5.78
N PRO A 176 7.72 11.14 4.87
CA PRO A 176 6.28 10.92 5.01
C PRO A 176 5.91 10.16 6.29
N ALA A 177 6.75 9.20 6.68
CA ALA A 177 6.53 8.46 7.93
C ALA A 177 6.64 9.37 9.16
N ALA A 178 7.61 10.28 9.19
CA ALA A 178 7.76 11.28 10.24
C ALA A 178 6.55 12.23 10.27
N PHE A 179 6.06 12.69 9.12
CA PHE A 179 4.91 13.60 9.05
C PHE A 179 3.64 12.92 9.55
N CYS A 180 3.37 11.69 9.09
CA CYS A 180 2.17 10.94 9.45
C CYS A 180 2.26 10.16 10.78
N GLY A 181 3.36 10.30 11.53
CA GLY A 181 3.52 9.67 12.85
C GLY A 181 3.59 8.13 12.83
N ILE A 182 4.21 7.54 11.81
CA ILE A 182 4.34 6.08 11.65
C ILE A 182 5.80 5.64 11.49
N VAL A 183 6.03 4.32 11.53
CA VAL A 183 7.34 3.75 11.22
C VAL A 183 7.54 3.66 9.71
N GLY A 184 8.61 4.29 9.21
CA GLY A 184 9.08 4.17 7.82
C GLY A 184 10.55 3.81 7.78
N PHE A 185 10.88 2.69 7.13
CA PHE A 185 12.25 2.17 7.09
C PHE A 185 12.78 2.15 5.66
N LYS A 186 13.94 2.80 5.45
CA LYS A 186 14.73 2.66 4.23
C LYS A 186 15.90 1.71 4.52
N PRO A 187 15.92 0.49 3.97
CA PRO A 187 17.03 -0.43 4.17
C PRO A 187 18.35 0.08 3.58
N ALA A 188 19.43 -0.67 3.81
CA ALA A 188 20.70 -0.43 3.13
C ALA A 188 20.51 -0.53 1.62
N TRP A 189 21.28 0.28 0.89
CA TRP A 189 21.25 0.27 -0.57
C TRP A 189 21.66 -1.11 -1.09
N GLY A 190 20.88 -1.66 -2.03
CA GLY A 190 21.09 -2.99 -2.58
C GLY A 190 20.39 -4.14 -1.84
N SER A 191 19.85 -3.92 -0.62
CA SER A 191 19.13 -4.98 0.12
C SER A 191 17.76 -5.33 -0.48
N VAL A 192 17.12 -4.38 -1.15
CA VAL A 192 15.86 -4.59 -1.89
C VAL A 192 16.13 -4.38 -3.38
N PRO A 193 15.74 -5.34 -4.26
CA PRO A 193 15.88 -5.18 -5.70
C PRO A 193 15.13 -3.96 -6.23
N ARG A 194 15.67 -3.32 -7.26
CA ARG A 194 15.16 -2.09 -7.88
C ARG A 194 14.49 -2.40 -9.20
#